data_AF-A0A1V9GVT6-F1
#
_entry.id   AF-A0A1V9GVT6-F1
#
_cell.length_a   1.000
_cell.length_b   1.000
_cell.length_c   1.000
_cell.angle_alpha   90.00
_cell.angle_beta   90.00
_cell.angle_gamma   90.00
#
_symmetry.space_group_name_H-M   'P 1'
#
loop_
_entity.id
_entity.type
_entity.pdbx_description
1 polymer ?
#
loop_
_entity_poly.entity_id
_entity_poly.type
_entity_poly.pdbx_seq_one_letter_code
_entity_poly.pdbx_strand_id
1 'polypeptide(L)'
;MLSFMSKRLTWMLLALAFACAPALAKNPTALFYLMNTQKSTNSFIANVDKIDVVVPTWYGVDQNGLVNGTPNMYLYDIAKQHKLRVMPILSMTTGREGFHKLMHDEAAKKRMIESLLIHGKQHKYYGFQFDFENIAWTDRDAYTLMVKQTADALHKAGFKMSVAVVPNAPGYAEGGQFSKWMWEYWRGAYDLKALGQAVDLVSLMTYDQHTRWTTPGPVDGMVWMKKHLDYAITQVPKDKLSLGIATYGYRWYTGNPVKEDGTEASNISATYIDADESFPLAQEQNATVQWDPVEQESWFYFYRDDMREWVFRPDARSFKARYELTKQYGLEGFSCWVLGAEDPKVWDELPTAQR
;
A
#
# COMPACT_ATOMS: atom_id res chain seq x y z
N MET A 1 -33.73 -68.16 50.23
CA MET A 1 -33.08 -67.18 51.14
C MET A 1 -32.17 -66.30 50.31
N LEU A 2 -32.43 -65.00 50.38
CA LEU A 2 -31.61 -63.80 50.07
C LEU A 2 -30.45 -63.82 49.06
N SER A 3 -30.43 -62.74 48.25
CA SER A 3 -29.27 -61.87 47.90
C SER A 3 -29.09 -61.69 46.38
N PHE A 4 -29.70 -60.69 45.73
CA PHE A 4 -29.23 -59.30 45.48
C PHE A 4 -27.91 -59.13 44.68
N MET A 5 -28.01 -58.28 43.63
CA MET A 5 -26.96 -57.53 42.90
C MET A 5 -26.15 -58.30 41.84
N SER A 6 -25.85 -57.79 40.64
CA SER A 6 -25.79 -56.41 40.15
C SER A 6 -26.01 -56.37 38.62
N LYS A 7 -26.71 -55.34 38.13
CA LYS A 7 -26.72 -54.96 36.71
C LYS A 7 -25.44 -54.17 36.42
N ARG A 8 -24.58 -54.64 35.52
CA ARG A 8 -23.50 -53.83 34.94
C ARG A 8 -23.97 -53.26 33.61
N LEU A 9 -24.16 -51.95 33.62
CA LEU A 9 -24.49 -51.12 32.46
C LEU A 9 -23.16 -50.62 31.89
N THR A 10 -22.70 -51.21 30.78
CA THR A 10 -21.47 -50.78 30.11
C THR A 10 -21.80 -49.61 29.19
N TRP A 11 -21.45 -48.38 29.60
CA TRP A 11 -21.48 -47.21 28.73
C TRP A 11 -20.21 -47.20 27.88
N MET A 12 -20.36 -47.42 26.57
CA MET A 12 -19.31 -47.12 25.59
C MET A 12 -19.32 -45.61 25.32
N LEU A 13 -18.32 -44.90 25.84
CA LEU A 13 -17.98 -43.54 25.41
C LEU A 13 -17.22 -43.63 24.09
N LEU A 14 -17.91 -43.41 22.96
CA LEU A 14 -17.24 -43.05 21.70
C LEU A 14 -16.83 -41.57 21.81
N ALA A 15 -15.57 -41.33 22.15
CA ALA A 15 -14.96 -40.02 21.97
C ALA A 15 -14.61 -39.83 20.49
N LEU A 16 -15.49 -39.17 19.73
CA LEU A 16 -15.15 -38.63 18.42
C LEU A 16 -14.21 -37.44 18.62
N ALA A 17 -12.90 -37.70 18.57
CA ALA A 17 -11.91 -36.65 18.41
C ALA A 17 -11.99 -36.12 16.97
N PHE A 18 -12.79 -35.07 16.76
CA PHE A 18 -12.62 -34.21 15.59
C PHE A 18 -11.30 -33.47 15.76
N ALA A 19 -10.21 -34.05 15.26
CA ALA A 19 -9.02 -33.30 14.95
C ALA A 19 -9.35 -32.35 13.79
N CYS A 20 -9.74 -31.11 14.12
CA CYS A 20 -9.64 -30.01 13.17
C CYS A 20 -8.16 -29.93 12.76
N ALA A 21 -7.81 -30.49 11.62
CA ALA A 21 -6.57 -30.12 10.95
C ALA A 21 -6.62 -28.59 10.81
N PRO A 22 -5.63 -27.84 11.33
CA PRO A 22 -5.60 -26.41 11.07
C PRO A 22 -5.57 -26.26 9.55
N ALA A 23 -6.60 -25.63 8.98
CA ALA A 23 -6.54 -25.19 7.60
C ALA A 23 -5.23 -24.43 7.46
N LEU A 24 -4.34 -24.85 6.54
CA LEU A 24 -3.11 -24.10 6.28
C LEU A 24 -3.53 -22.64 6.02
N ALA A 25 -3.08 -21.73 6.87
CA ALA A 25 -3.38 -20.32 6.69
C ALA A 25 -2.85 -19.90 5.30
N LYS A 26 -3.74 -19.40 4.44
CA LYS A 26 -3.37 -18.86 3.13
C LYS A 26 -2.32 -17.76 3.34
N ASN A 27 -1.24 -17.79 2.55
CA ASN A 27 -0.26 -16.70 2.58
C ASN A 27 -0.95 -15.37 2.21
N PRO A 28 -0.57 -14.25 2.84
CA PRO A 28 -1.09 -12.94 2.45
C PRO A 28 -0.82 -12.67 0.97
N THR A 29 -1.81 -12.10 0.28
CA THR A 29 -1.67 -11.73 -1.13
C THR A 29 -0.58 -10.65 -1.29
N ALA A 30 0.41 -10.91 -2.14
CA ALA A 30 1.49 -9.99 -2.47
C ALA A 30 1.09 -9.05 -3.64
N LEU A 31 0.67 -7.82 -3.35
CA LEU A 31 0.49 -6.76 -4.34
C LEU A 31 1.80 -5.97 -4.51
N PHE A 32 2.25 -5.76 -5.75
CA PHE A 32 3.43 -4.95 -6.05
C PHE A 32 3.13 -3.89 -7.11
N TYR A 33 3.48 -2.64 -6.81
CA TYR A 33 3.32 -1.51 -7.71
C TYR A 33 4.43 -1.49 -8.77
N LEU A 34 4.03 -1.34 -10.03
CA LEU A 34 4.92 -1.35 -11.20
C LEU A 34 4.92 0.03 -11.87
N MET A 35 6.09 0.66 -11.89
CA MET A 35 6.31 1.94 -12.56
C MET A 35 6.88 1.76 -13.96
N ASN A 36 6.74 2.80 -14.79
CA ASN A 36 7.36 2.84 -16.12
C ASN A 36 8.85 3.26 -16.05
N THR A 37 9.64 2.53 -15.27
CA THR A 37 11.10 2.72 -15.16
C THR A 37 11.83 1.41 -15.44
N GLN A 38 13.10 1.51 -15.86
CA GLN A 38 13.92 0.33 -16.13
C GLN A 38 14.16 -0.50 -14.86
N LYS A 39 14.40 0.14 -13.71
CA LYS A 39 14.57 -0.55 -12.41
C LYS A 39 13.31 -1.36 -12.06
N SER A 40 12.14 -0.74 -12.18
CA SER A 40 10.85 -1.39 -11.89
C SER A 40 10.58 -2.57 -12.83
N THR A 41 10.89 -2.40 -14.12
CA THR A 41 10.80 -3.46 -15.13
C THR A 41 11.72 -4.65 -14.80
N ASN A 42 12.98 -4.39 -14.47
CA ASN A 42 13.96 -5.43 -14.16
C ASN A 42 13.56 -6.22 -12.92
N SER A 43 13.18 -5.51 -11.85
CA SER A 43 12.69 -6.14 -10.61
C SER A 43 11.45 -6.99 -10.85
N PHE A 44 10.46 -6.48 -11.59
CA PHE A 44 9.27 -7.22 -11.96
C PHE A 44 9.59 -8.53 -12.66
N ILE A 45 10.41 -8.49 -13.72
CA ILE A 45 10.74 -9.68 -14.52
C ILE A 45 11.50 -10.70 -13.68
N ALA A 46 12.47 -10.25 -12.88
CA ALA A 46 13.29 -11.15 -12.07
C ALA A 46 12.48 -11.86 -10.96
N ASN A 47 11.39 -11.24 -10.50
CA ASN A 47 10.66 -11.70 -9.31
C ASN A 47 9.18 -11.98 -9.57
N VAL A 48 8.78 -12.06 -10.84
CA VAL A 48 7.39 -12.22 -11.27
C VAL A 48 6.72 -13.40 -10.56
N ASP A 49 7.43 -14.49 -10.25
CA ASP A 49 6.92 -15.69 -9.59
C ASP A 49 6.62 -15.55 -8.09
N LYS A 50 6.98 -14.42 -7.47
CA LYS A 50 6.67 -14.12 -6.05
C LYS A 50 5.55 -13.08 -5.89
N ILE A 51 4.98 -12.60 -7.01
CA ILE A 51 3.95 -11.56 -7.03
C ILE A 51 2.57 -12.17 -7.29
N ASP A 52 1.59 -11.93 -6.43
CA ASP A 52 0.23 -12.44 -6.64
C ASP A 52 -0.62 -11.51 -7.54
N VAL A 53 -0.40 -10.20 -7.40
CA VAL A 53 -1.09 -9.15 -8.16
C VAL A 53 -0.07 -8.07 -8.52
N VAL A 54 0.07 -7.79 -9.82
CA VAL A 54 0.86 -6.64 -10.29
C VAL A 54 -0.05 -5.43 -10.49
N VAL A 55 0.39 -4.28 -9.99
CA VAL A 55 -0.39 -3.04 -9.93
C VAL A 55 0.31 -1.94 -10.74
N PRO A 56 0.16 -1.93 -12.08
CA PRO A 56 0.86 -0.97 -12.92
C PRO A 56 0.26 0.44 -12.92
N THR A 57 1.11 1.46 -12.99
CA THR A 57 0.73 2.88 -13.07
C THR A 57 0.42 3.33 -14.51
N TRP A 58 -0.42 2.58 -15.23
CA TRP A 58 -0.62 2.78 -16.69
C TRP A 58 -1.69 3.80 -17.07
N TYR A 59 -2.65 4.09 -16.19
CA TYR A 59 -3.80 4.91 -16.52
C TYR A 59 -3.95 6.12 -15.61
N GLY A 60 -4.45 7.20 -16.21
CA GLY A 60 -4.91 8.38 -15.50
C GLY A 60 -6.27 8.84 -16.01
N VAL A 61 -6.93 9.72 -15.26
CA VAL A 61 -8.21 10.35 -15.63
C VAL A 61 -8.15 11.85 -15.38
N ASP A 62 -8.78 12.61 -16.29
CA ASP A 62 -8.96 14.05 -16.17
C ASP A 62 -10.31 14.43 -15.52
N GLN A 63 -10.55 15.74 -15.36
CA GLN A 63 -11.79 16.27 -14.78
C GLN A 63 -13.06 15.95 -15.60
N ASN A 64 -12.91 15.62 -16.88
CA ASN A 64 -14.02 15.30 -17.77
C ASN A 64 -14.31 13.79 -17.78
N GLY A 65 -13.60 12.99 -16.98
CA GLY A 65 -13.74 11.53 -16.95
C GLY A 65 -13.10 10.84 -18.15
N LEU A 66 -12.19 11.52 -18.85
CA LEU A 66 -11.44 10.92 -19.96
C LEU A 66 -10.26 10.13 -19.41
N VAL A 67 -10.36 8.81 -19.50
CA VAL A 67 -9.29 7.89 -19.13
C VAL A 67 -8.24 7.87 -20.24
N ASN A 68 -6.99 8.16 -19.88
CA ASN A 68 -5.83 8.08 -20.75
C ASN A 68 -4.89 6.96 -20.28
N GLY A 69 -4.00 6.53 -21.18
CA GLY A 69 -3.04 5.45 -20.90
C GLY A 69 -3.36 4.15 -21.64
N THR A 70 -2.43 3.20 -21.56
CA THR A 70 -2.48 1.90 -22.23
C THR A 70 -1.49 0.96 -21.55
N PRO A 71 -1.72 -0.37 -21.55
CA PRO A 71 -0.74 -1.28 -21.00
C PRO A 71 0.57 -1.25 -21.77
N ASN A 72 1.68 -1.38 -21.05
CA ASN A 72 2.93 -1.79 -21.66
C ASN A 72 2.79 -3.28 -22.05
N MET A 73 2.59 -3.54 -23.34
CA MET A 73 2.28 -4.89 -23.84
C MET A 73 3.36 -5.92 -23.53
N TYR A 74 4.64 -5.52 -23.51
CA TYR A 74 5.73 -6.42 -23.13
C TYR A 74 5.58 -6.92 -21.68
N LEU A 75 5.36 -6.01 -20.73
CA LEU A 75 5.20 -6.38 -19.31
C LEU A 75 3.88 -7.12 -19.06
N TYR A 76 2.82 -6.73 -19.77
CA TYR A 76 1.53 -7.40 -19.70
C TYR A 76 1.58 -8.84 -20.23
N ASP A 77 2.31 -9.09 -21.33
CA ASP A 77 2.47 -10.44 -21.87
C ASP A 77 3.26 -11.34 -20.92
N ILE A 78 4.29 -10.81 -20.24
CA ILE A 78 4.99 -11.52 -19.17
C ILE A 78 4.04 -11.84 -18.01
N ALA A 79 3.26 -10.86 -17.53
CA ALA A 79 2.27 -11.08 -16.49
C ALA A 79 1.29 -12.22 -16.88
N LYS A 80 0.85 -12.26 -18.14
CA LYS A 80 -0.01 -13.32 -18.66
C LYS A 80 0.64 -14.69 -18.73
N GLN A 81 1.88 -14.77 -19.20
CA GLN A 81 2.63 -16.03 -19.27
C GLN A 81 2.76 -16.68 -17.89
N HIS A 82 2.95 -15.85 -16.86
CA HIS A 82 3.03 -16.27 -15.46
C HIS A 82 1.68 -16.34 -14.75
N LYS A 83 0.56 -16.12 -15.45
CA LYS A 83 -0.83 -16.14 -14.93
C LYS A 83 -1.07 -15.14 -13.79
N LEU A 84 -0.37 -14.01 -13.77
CA LEU A 84 -0.57 -12.97 -12.76
C LEU A 84 -1.92 -12.28 -12.93
N ARG A 85 -2.50 -11.90 -11.80
CA ARG A 85 -3.60 -10.93 -11.76
C ARG A 85 -3.03 -9.54 -12.03
N VAL A 86 -3.58 -8.85 -13.01
CA VAL A 86 -3.18 -7.48 -13.37
C VAL A 86 -4.28 -6.52 -12.93
N MET A 87 -3.95 -5.58 -12.05
CA MET A 87 -4.87 -4.56 -11.53
C MET A 87 -4.26 -3.17 -11.73
N PRO A 88 -4.43 -2.51 -12.88
CA PRO A 88 -3.88 -1.18 -13.08
C PRO A 88 -4.46 -0.15 -12.10
N ILE A 89 -3.62 0.83 -11.75
CA ILE A 89 -4.06 2.06 -11.10
C ILE A 89 -4.83 2.94 -12.09
N LEU A 90 -5.82 3.66 -11.58
CA LEU A 90 -6.32 4.91 -12.15
C LEU A 90 -6.01 6.07 -11.18
N SER A 91 -5.24 7.06 -11.65
CA SER A 91 -4.89 8.26 -10.87
C SER A 91 -5.39 9.55 -11.51
N MET A 92 -5.45 10.63 -10.74
CA MET A 92 -5.89 11.94 -11.23
C MET A 92 -4.76 12.67 -11.97
N THR A 93 -4.99 13.13 -13.21
CA THR A 93 -3.98 13.84 -14.00
C THR A 93 -4.07 15.35 -13.92
N THR A 94 -5.18 15.90 -13.40
CA THR A 94 -5.43 17.35 -13.35
C THR A 94 -5.52 17.90 -11.93
N GLY A 95 -4.89 17.18 -11.00
CA GLY A 95 -4.72 17.59 -9.60
C GLY A 95 -6.04 17.72 -8.83
N ARG A 96 -5.96 18.37 -7.66
CA ARG A 96 -7.08 18.47 -6.72
C ARG A 96 -8.30 19.18 -7.30
N GLU A 97 -8.10 20.25 -8.05
CA GLU A 97 -9.21 20.96 -8.70
C GLU A 97 -9.91 20.09 -9.74
N GLY A 98 -9.13 19.33 -10.52
CA GLY A 98 -9.67 18.39 -11.48
C GLY A 98 -10.46 17.26 -10.83
N PHE A 99 -9.95 16.72 -9.72
CA PHE A 99 -10.66 15.75 -8.89
C PHE A 99 -12.01 16.28 -8.40
N HIS A 100 -12.02 17.48 -7.82
CA HIS A 100 -13.25 18.11 -7.34
C HIS A 100 -14.30 18.22 -8.46
N LYS A 101 -13.89 18.69 -9.64
CA LYS A 101 -14.78 18.78 -10.83
C LYS A 101 -15.31 17.42 -11.26
N LEU A 102 -14.46 16.39 -11.34
CA LEU A 102 -14.88 15.03 -11.69
C LEU A 102 -15.91 14.47 -10.70
N MET A 103 -15.70 14.68 -9.39
CA MET A 103 -16.60 14.13 -8.35
C MET A 103 -18.02 14.72 -8.43
N HIS A 104 -18.15 15.93 -8.97
CA HIS A 104 -19.42 16.68 -9.05
C HIS A 104 -20.05 16.67 -10.46
N ASP A 105 -19.52 15.88 -11.40
CA ASP A 105 -20.09 15.69 -12.74
C ASP A 105 -20.44 14.20 -12.96
N GLU A 106 -21.73 13.87 -12.88
CA GLU A 106 -22.22 12.50 -13.11
C GLU A 106 -21.94 11.99 -14.53
N ALA A 107 -21.92 12.86 -15.53
CA ALA A 107 -21.61 12.45 -16.90
C ALA A 107 -20.12 12.13 -17.04
N ALA A 108 -19.24 12.89 -16.39
CA ALA A 108 -17.81 12.59 -16.31
C ALA A 108 -17.55 11.27 -15.57
N LYS A 109 -18.17 11.05 -14.41
CA LYS A 109 -18.07 9.77 -13.69
C LYS A 109 -18.54 8.60 -14.54
N LYS A 110 -19.66 8.74 -15.26
CA LYS A 110 -20.16 7.71 -16.17
C LYS A 110 -19.16 7.40 -17.30
N ARG A 111 -18.59 8.43 -17.94
CA ARG A 111 -17.56 8.25 -18.99
C ARG A 111 -16.35 7.49 -18.46
N MET A 112 -15.86 7.86 -17.27
CA MET A 112 -14.74 7.18 -16.63
C MET A 112 -15.05 5.70 -16.40
N ILE A 113 -16.19 5.39 -15.77
CA ILE A 113 -16.61 4.02 -15.47
C ILE A 113 -16.74 3.19 -16.76
N GLU A 114 -17.32 3.76 -17.83
CA GLU A 114 -17.44 3.08 -19.12
C GLU A 114 -16.07 2.75 -19.73
N SER A 115 -15.12 3.68 -19.68
CA SER A 115 -13.75 3.44 -20.14
C SER A 115 -13.05 2.33 -19.35
N LEU A 116 -13.19 2.30 -18.02
CA LEU A 116 -12.65 1.21 -17.20
C LEU A 116 -13.22 -0.15 -17.60
N LEU A 117 -14.53 -0.23 -17.84
CA LEU A 117 -15.18 -1.46 -18.30
C LEU A 117 -14.68 -1.91 -19.68
N ILE A 118 -14.43 -0.97 -20.60
CA ILE A 118 -13.87 -1.26 -21.92
C ILE A 118 -12.45 -1.82 -21.78
N HIS A 119 -11.56 -1.11 -21.08
CA HIS A 119 -10.17 -1.55 -20.88
C HIS A 119 -10.09 -2.87 -20.11
N GLY A 120 -10.91 -3.04 -19.06
CA GLY A 120 -10.98 -4.26 -18.27
C GLY A 120 -11.34 -5.47 -19.12
N LYS A 121 -12.32 -5.33 -20.03
CA LYS A 121 -12.72 -6.40 -20.95
C LYS A 121 -11.67 -6.68 -22.02
N GLN A 122 -11.13 -5.62 -22.64
CA GLN A 122 -10.13 -5.73 -23.70
C GLN A 122 -8.86 -6.46 -23.22
N HIS A 123 -8.41 -6.15 -22.01
CA HIS A 123 -7.18 -6.68 -21.44
C HIS A 123 -7.41 -7.75 -20.36
N LYS A 124 -8.65 -8.20 -20.16
CA LYS A 124 -9.00 -9.24 -19.17
C LYS A 124 -8.36 -8.96 -17.80
N TYR A 125 -8.41 -7.70 -17.34
CA TYR A 125 -7.81 -7.32 -16.07
C TYR A 125 -8.52 -8.01 -14.90
N TYR A 126 -7.79 -8.18 -13.80
CA TYR A 126 -8.37 -8.65 -12.54
C TYR A 126 -9.31 -7.60 -11.93
N GLY A 127 -8.97 -6.33 -12.12
CA GLY A 127 -9.72 -5.21 -11.56
C GLY A 127 -9.01 -3.89 -11.80
N PHE A 128 -9.45 -2.85 -11.10
CA PHE A 128 -8.79 -1.55 -11.08
C PHE A 128 -8.57 -1.10 -9.65
N GLN A 129 -7.50 -0.35 -9.42
CA GLN A 129 -7.29 0.36 -8.17
C GLN A 129 -7.42 1.87 -8.38
N PHE A 130 -8.23 2.53 -7.56
CA PHE A 130 -8.19 3.99 -7.51
C PHE A 130 -7.07 4.45 -6.60
N ASP A 131 -6.26 5.35 -7.14
CA ASP A 131 -5.16 6.01 -6.45
C ASP A 131 -5.34 7.53 -6.60
N PHE A 132 -6.34 8.03 -5.88
CA PHE A 132 -6.68 9.44 -5.85
C PHE A 132 -6.17 10.05 -4.56
N GLU A 133 -4.99 10.66 -4.66
CA GLU A 133 -4.29 11.32 -3.57
C GLU A 133 -4.43 12.85 -3.65
N ASN A 134 -4.02 13.54 -2.57
CA ASN A 134 -4.03 15.00 -2.50
C ASN A 134 -5.44 15.62 -2.70
N ILE A 135 -6.47 14.92 -2.22
CA ILE A 135 -7.88 15.27 -2.36
C ILE A 135 -8.41 16.01 -1.12
N ALA A 136 -9.31 16.99 -1.32
CA ALA A 136 -9.85 17.78 -0.21
C ALA A 136 -10.81 16.94 0.63
N TRP A 137 -10.74 17.08 1.96
CA TRP A 137 -11.66 16.40 2.89
C TRP A 137 -13.13 16.74 2.64
N THR A 138 -13.41 17.91 2.04
CA THR A 138 -14.76 18.33 1.64
C THR A 138 -15.35 17.49 0.52
N ASP A 139 -14.52 16.75 -0.23
CA ASP A 139 -14.97 15.83 -1.28
C ASP A 139 -15.25 14.41 -0.76
N ARG A 140 -15.16 14.16 0.56
CA ARG A 140 -15.31 12.83 1.19
C ARG A 140 -16.54 12.07 0.70
N ASP A 141 -17.72 12.68 0.77
CA ASP A 141 -18.98 12.00 0.45
C ASP A 141 -19.12 11.76 -1.05
N ALA A 142 -18.67 12.73 -1.87
CA ALA A 142 -18.67 12.60 -3.32
C ALA A 142 -17.69 11.52 -3.80
N TYR A 143 -16.51 11.44 -3.18
CA TYR A 143 -15.55 10.37 -3.44
C TYR A 143 -16.10 9.00 -3.05
N THR A 144 -16.70 8.89 -1.88
CA THR A 144 -17.35 7.66 -1.39
C THR A 144 -18.45 7.19 -2.35
N LEU A 145 -19.30 8.10 -2.82
CA LEU A 145 -20.34 7.80 -3.80
C LEU A 145 -19.75 7.32 -5.13
N MET A 146 -18.72 8.00 -5.63
CA MET A 146 -18.05 7.65 -6.89
C MET A 146 -17.40 6.25 -6.80
N VAL A 147 -16.75 5.93 -5.67
CA VAL A 147 -16.19 4.59 -5.42
C VAL A 147 -17.28 3.53 -5.43
N LYS A 148 -18.40 3.77 -4.75
CA LYS A 148 -19.53 2.82 -4.74
C LYS A 148 -20.11 2.60 -6.15
N GLN A 149 -20.35 3.67 -6.90
CA GLN A 149 -20.85 3.59 -8.28
C GLN A 149 -19.90 2.78 -9.19
N THR A 150 -18.59 2.99 -9.03
CA THR A 150 -17.57 2.26 -9.79
C THR A 150 -17.50 0.80 -9.37
N ALA A 151 -17.50 0.50 -8.08
CA ALA A 151 -17.47 -0.86 -7.54
C ALA A 151 -18.67 -1.67 -8.07
N ASP A 152 -19.87 -1.12 -7.97
CA ASP A 152 -21.09 -1.75 -8.46
C ASP A 152 -21.01 -2.08 -9.96
N ALA A 153 -20.42 -1.18 -10.77
CA ALA A 153 -20.25 -1.39 -12.20
C ALA A 153 -19.19 -2.45 -12.52
N LEU A 154 -18.04 -2.40 -11.83
CA LEU A 154 -16.96 -3.37 -11.99
C LEU A 154 -17.40 -4.78 -11.57
N HIS A 155 -18.07 -4.91 -10.42
CA HIS A 155 -18.58 -6.19 -9.92
C HIS A 155 -19.60 -6.82 -10.86
N LYS A 156 -20.53 -6.03 -11.42
CA LYS A 156 -21.48 -6.50 -12.45
C LYS A 156 -20.80 -7.04 -13.70
N ALA A 157 -19.60 -6.54 -14.01
CA ALA A 157 -18.79 -7.00 -15.14
C ALA A 157 -17.77 -8.10 -14.76
N GLY A 158 -17.74 -8.54 -13.50
CA GLY A 158 -16.84 -9.58 -13.01
C GLY A 158 -15.43 -9.10 -12.64
N PHE A 159 -15.21 -7.78 -12.55
CA PHE A 159 -13.94 -7.18 -12.14
C PHE A 159 -13.91 -6.87 -10.65
N LYS A 160 -12.71 -6.83 -10.08
CA LYS A 160 -12.46 -6.39 -8.71
C LYS A 160 -12.19 -4.89 -8.64
N MET A 161 -12.43 -4.31 -7.47
CA MET A 161 -12.07 -2.92 -7.18
C MET A 161 -11.20 -2.84 -5.93
N SER A 162 -10.15 -2.04 -6.02
CA SER A 162 -9.31 -1.67 -4.89
C SER A 162 -9.24 -0.15 -4.76
N VAL A 163 -8.92 0.35 -3.57
CA VAL A 163 -8.60 1.77 -3.35
C VAL A 163 -7.30 1.86 -2.54
N ALA A 164 -6.39 2.74 -2.96
CA ALA A 164 -5.28 3.18 -2.14
C ALA A 164 -5.76 4.33 -1.23
N VAL A 165 -5.44 4.27 0.05
CA VAL A 165 -5.89 5.27 1.04
C VAL A 165 -4.73 5.68 1.93
N VAL A 166 -4.60 6.98 2.18
CA VAL A 166 -3.65 7.50 3.17
C VAL A 166 -4.12 7.07 4.57
N PRO A 167 -3.22 6.54 5.43
CA PRO A 167 -3.56 6.16 6.79
C PRO A 167 -4.09 7.35 7.60
N ASN A 168 -5.27 7.17 8.21
CA ASN A 168 -6.04 8.30 8.77
C ASN A 168 -6.37 8.17 10.26
N ALA A 169 -5.70 7.29 11.01
CA ALA A 169 -5.80 7.25 12.47
C ALA A 169 -5.52 8.63 13.08
N PRO A 170 -6.23 9.03 14.15
CA PRO A 170 -7.31 8.32 14.85
C PRO A 170 -8.71 8.55 14.26
N GLY A 171 -8.81 8.96 13.00
CA GLY A 171 -10.08 9.32 12.35
C GLY A 171 -10.43 10.80 12.45
N TYR A 172 -9.50 11.64 12.91
CA TYR A 172 -9.60 13.10 12.98
C TYR A 172 -8.20 13.72 13.08
N ALA A 173 -8.10 15.05 12.93
CA ALA A 173 -6.85 15.78 13.14
C ALA A 173 -6.45 15.82 14.62
N GLU A 174 -5.26 15.32 14.98
CA GLU A 174 -4.77 15.24 16.38
C GLU A 174 -4.31 16.61 16.94
N GLY A 175 -4.37 17.67 16.15
CA GLY A 175 -3.98 19.04 16.53
C GLY A 175 -2.66 19.50 15.90
N GLY A 176 -2.44 20.82 15.89
CA GLY A 176 -1.31 21.44 15.19
C GLY A 176 -1.55 21.65 13.69
N GLN A 177 -0.77 22.55 13.09
CA GLN A 177 -0.99 22.96 11.70
C GLN A 177 -0.71 21.84 10.69
N PHE A 178 0.33 21.03 10.91
CA PHE A 178 0.65 19.91 10.03
C PHE A 178 -0.43 18.82 10.05
N SER A 179 -0.90 18.41 11.24
CA SER A 179 -1.98 17.42 11.36
C SER A 179 -3.28 17.91 10.73
N LYS A 180 -3.62 19.20 10.91
CA LYS A 180 -4.77 19.83 10.26
C LYS A 180 -4.64 19.80 8.74
N TRP A 181 -3.51 20.22 8.19
CA TRP A 181 -3.25 20.18 6.75
C TRP A 181 -3.30 18.76 6.17
N MET A 182 -2.68 17.79 6.85
CA MET A 182 -2.76 16.37 6.49
C MET A 182 -4.20 15.87 6.50
N TRP A 183 -5.00 16.27 7.50
CA TRP A 183 -6.42 15.93 7.53
C TRP A 183 -7.18 16.54 6.35
N GLU A 184 -7.01 17.84 6.11
CA GLU A 184 -7.76 18.58 5.11
C GLU A 184 -7.47 18.14 3.67
N TYR A 185 -6.27 17.62 3.39
CA TYR A 185 -5.83 17.39 2.02
C TYR A 185 -5.30 15.99 1.71
N TRP A 186 -5.10 15.16 2.73
CA TRP A 186 -4.53 13.83 2.55
C TRP A 186 -5.32 12.73 3.24
N ARG A 187 -5.99 12.97 4.37
CA ARG A 187 -6.60 11.88 5.17
C ARG A 187 -8.13 11.95 5.24
N GLY A 188 -8.68 13.15 5.32
CA GLY A 188 -10.08 13.36 5.69
C GLY A 188 -11.11 13.00 4.62
N ALA A 189 -10.67 12.82 3.37
CA ALA A 189 -11.54 12.40 2.26
C ALA A 189 -11.85 10.90 2.26
N TYR A 190 -11.08 10.08 2.99
CA TYR A 190 -11.22 8.63 3.00
C TYR A 190 -12.18 8.17 4.11
N ASP A 191 -13.45 7.93 3.76
CA ASP A 191 -14.37 7.21 4.63
C ASP A 191 -14.06 5.71 4.62
N LEU A 192 -13.11 5.27 5.46
CA LEU A 192 -12.65 3.87 5.44
C LEU A 192 -13.78 2.86 5.59
N LYS A 193 -14.80 3.16 6.41
CA LYS A 193 -15.92 2.25 6.63
C LYS A 193 -16.77 2.10 5.38
N ALA A 194 -17.16 3.21 4.77
CA ALA A 194 -17.99 3.19 3.56
C ALA A 194 -17.20 2.64 2.35
N LEU A 195 -15.93 3.03 2.20
CA LEU A 195 -15.04 2.50 1.17
C LEU A 195 -14.85 0.98 1.33
N GLY A 196 -14.54 0.51 2.54
CA GLY A 196 -14.34 -0.91 2.86
C GLY A 196 -15.60 -1.77 2.68
N GLN A 197 -16.80 -1.18 2.71
CA GLN A 197 -18.04 -1.86 2.35
C GLN A 197 -18.20 -2.02 0.83
N ALA A 198 -17.73 -1.06 0.03
CA ALA A 198 -17.92 -1.03 -1.41
C ALA A 198 -16.88 -1.85 -2.20
N VAL A 199 -15.60 -1.75 -1.85
CA VAL A 199 -14.48 -2.29 -2.66
C VAL A 199 -14.13 -3.73 -2.28
N ASP A 200 -13.30 -4.44 -3.03
CA ASP A 200 -12.77 -5.75 -2.62
C ASP A 200 -11.53 -5.64 -1.71
N LEU A 201 -10.74 -4.57 -1.88
CA LEU A 201 -9.51 -4.35 -1.13
C LEU A 201 -9.29 -2.86 -0.82
N VAL A 202 -8.88 -2.56 0.40
CA VAL A 202 -8.36 -1.25 0.82
C VAL A 202 -6.86 -1.42 1.04
N SER A 203 -6.05 -0.79 0.17
CA SER A 203 -4.60 -0.70 0.35
C SER A 203 -4.28 0.50 1.22
N LEU A 204 -3.98 0.23 2.49
CA LEU A 204 -3.62 1.26 3.45
C LEU A 204 -2.17 1.65 3.21
N MET A 205 -1.90 2.87 2.75
CA MET A 205 -0.55 3.34 2.40
C MET A 205 0.27 3.66 3.66
N THR A 206 0.54 2.64 4.49
CA THR A 206 1.34 2.73 5.72
C THR A 206 2.83 2.93 5.42
N TYR A 207 3.13 3.98 4.68
CA TYR A 207 4.47 4.51 4.41
C TYR A 207 4.36 6.04 4.29
N ASP A 208 5.48 6.71 4.01
CA ASP A 208 5.60 8.17 4.03
C ASP A 208 5.25 8.79 5.40
N GLN A 209 5.59 8.09 6.50
CA GLN A 209 5.56 8.66 7.85
C GLN A 209 6.47 9.89 7.94
N HIS A 210 7.71 9.74 7.45
CA HIS A 210 8.67 10.82 7.29
C HIS A 210 9.05 10.99 5.81
N THR A 211 9.00 12.23 5.33
CA THR A 211 9.25 12.59 3.91
C THR A 211 10.04 13.92 3.83
N ARG A 212 10.14 14.48 2.62
CA ARG A 212 10.64 15.84 2.37
C ARG A 212 9.90 16.97 3.11
N TRP A 213 8.71 16.70 3.65
CA TRP A 213 7.93 17.68 4.42
C TRP A 213 8.14 17.59 5.93
N THR A 214 8.92 16.62 6.39
CA THR A 214 9.14 16.35 7.82
C THR A 214 10.64 16.27 8.14
N THR A 215 10.95 16.24 9.42
CA THR A 215 12.29 15.89 9.90
C THR A 215 12.67 14.46 9.54
N PRO A 216 13.97 14.11 9.54
CA PRO A 216 14.44 12.75 9.32
C PRO A 216 13.76 11.74 10.25
N GLY A 217 13.45 10.56 9.71
CA GLY A 217 12.87 9.45 10.46
C GLY A 217 12.45 8.28 9.57
N PRO A 218 11.93 7.20 10.19
CA PRO A 218 11.45 6.00 9.48
C PRO A 218 10.44 6.31 8.37
N VAL A 219 10.52 5.62 7.23
CA VAL A 219 9.55 5.79 6.15
C VAL A 219 8.25 5.06 6.48
N ASP A 220 8.35 3.87 7.08
CA ASP A 220 7.20 3.03 7.42
C ASP A 220 7.33 2.42 8.84
N GLY A 221 7.77 3.24 9.79
CA GLY A 221 8.09 2.84 11.16
C GLY A 221 7.00 2.00 11.84
N MET A 222 7.42 0.90 12.46
CA MET A 222 6.52 -0.14 13.00
C MET A 222 5.52 0.39 14.03
N VAL A 223 5.91 1.37 14.87
CA VAL A 223 5.02 1.93 15.90
C VAL A 223 3.90 2.74 15.24
N TRP A 224 4.25 3.61 14.30
CA TRP A 224 3.30 4.42 13.55
C TRP A 224 2.38 3.55 12.68
N MET A 225 2.97 2.57 11.98
CA MET A 225 2.24 1.61 11.16
C MET A 225 1.19 0.86 11.97
N LYS A 226 1.54 0.32 13.14
CA LYS A 226 0.61 -0.38 14.03
C LYS A 226 -0.52 0.51 14.51
N LYS A 227 -0.24 1.76 14.92
CA LYS A 227 -1.28 2.73 15.31
C LYS A 227 -2.31 2.91 14.19
N HIS A 228 -1.84 3.04 12.96
CA HIS A 228 -2.71 3.23 11.81
C HIS A 228 -3.48 1.97 11.41
N LEU A 229 -2.83 0.80 11.49
CA LEU A 229 -3.46 -0.49 11.26
C LEU A 229 -4.54 -0.80 12.31
N ASP A 230 -4.26 -0.59 13.59
CA ASP A 230 -5.17 -0.82 14.71
C ASP A 230 -6.46 0.02 14.57
N TYR A 231 -6.35 1.25 14.09
CA TYR A 231 -7.52 2.05 13.75
C TYR A 231 -8.26 1.49 12.52
N ALA A 232 -7.54 1.19 11.45
CA ALA A 232 -8.14 0.76 10.18
C ALA A 232 -8.96 -0.54 10.33
N ILE A 233 -8.51 -1.50 11.15
CA ILE A 233 -9.24 -2.75 11.39
C ILE A 233 -10.56 -2.56 12.17
N THR A 234 -10.78 -1.39 12.80
CA THR A 234 -12.08 -1.04 13.39
C THR A 234 -13.08 -0.55 12.33
N GLN A 235 -12.60 -0.18 11.15
CA GLN A 235 -13.39 0.41 10.07
C GLN A 235 -13.58 -0.54 8.88
N VAL A 236 -12.56 -1.36 8.57
CA VAL A 236 -12.51 -2.25 7.41
C VAL A 236 -12.29 -3.70 7.87
N PRO A 237 -13.05 -4.67 7.34
CA PRO A 237 -12.78 -6.08 7.56
C PRO A 237 -11.34 -6.47 7.18
N LYS A 238 -10.70 -7.31 7.99
CA LYS A 238 -9.28 -7.69 7.82
C LYS A 238 -9.02 -8.39 6.49
N ASP A 239 -9.96 -9.22 6.04
CA ASP A 239 -9.98 -9.92 4.75
C ASP A 239 -10.23 -9.00 3.54
N LYS A 240 -10.34 -7.69 3.77
CA LYS A 240 -10.41 -6.65 2.74
C LYS A 240 -9.35 -5.57 2.93
N LEU A 241 -8.38 -5.78 3.81
CA LEU A 241 -7.34 -4.82 4.11
C LEU A 241 -5.98 -5.33 3.65
N SER A 242 -5.22 -4.45 3.01
CA SER A 242 -3.83 -4.67 2.62
C SER A 242 -2.93 -3.68 3.34
N LEU A 243 -1.85 -4.18 3.94
CA LEU A 243 -0.83 -3.35 4.59
C LEU A 243 0.14 -2.75 3.56
N GLY A 244 0.30 -1.44 3.55
CA GLY A 244 1.31 -0.78 2.72
C GLY A 244 2.71 -1.00 3.27
N ILE A 245 3.65 -1.40 2.42
CA ILE A 245 5.06 -1.61 2.80
C ILE A 245 5.93 -0.79 1.85
N ALA A 246 6.79 0.06 2.40
CA ALA A 246 7.76 0.81 1.60
C ALA A 246 8.98 -0.06 1.28
N THR A 247 9.48 0.07 0.05
CA THR A 247 10.75 -0.54 -0.38
C THR A 247 11.85 0.49 -0.60
N TYR A 248 11.59 1.74 -0.22
CA TYR A 248 12.44 2.91 -0.46
C TYR A 248 12.64 3.73 0.80
N GLY A 249 13.62 4.63 0.73
CA GLY A 249 13.97 5.54 1.81
C GLY A 249 13.90 7.00 1.40
N TYR A 250 14.32 7.84 2.34
CA TYR A 250 14.66 9.23 2.08
C TYR A 250 16.05 9.53 2.62
N ARG A 251 16.76 10.39 1.89
CA ARG A 251 17.99 11.05 2.33
C ARG A 251 17.67 12.49 2.68
N TRP A 252 17.86 12.87 3.93
CA TRP A 252 17.75 14.24 4.40
C TRP A 252 19.12 14.93 4.43
N TYR A 253 19.14 16.15 3.94
CA TYR A 253 20.33 17.00 3.87
C TYR A 253 19.93 18.47 3.98
N THR A 254 20.92 19.32 4.21
CA THR A 254 20.74 20.77 4.33
C THR A 254 20.99 21.43 2.97
N GLY A 255 20.04 22.21 2.47
CA GLY A 255 20.14 22.91 1.17
C GLY A 255 20.79 24.31 1.27
N ASN A 256 20.37 25.24 0.41
CA ASN A 256 20.64 26.68 0.58
C ASN A 256 19.60 27.30 1.54
N PRO A 257 19.98 28.00 2.62
CA PRO A 257 19.02 28.60 3.56
C PRO A 257 18.27 29.79 2.98
N VAL A 258 18.75 30.34 1.85
CA VAL A 258 18.12 31.44 1.13
C VAL A 258 17.18 30.88 0.06
N LYS A 259 15.90 31.20 0.17
CA LYS A 259 14.87 30.84 -0.82
C LYS A 259 14.97 31.73 -2.07
N GLU A 260 14.24 31.37 -3.13
CA GLU A 260 14.17 32.15 -4.37
C GLU A 260 13.68 33.59 -4.16
N ASP A 261 12.88 33.83 -3.13
CA ASP A 261 12.37 35.16 -2.75
C ASP A 261 13.35 35.97 -1.87
N GLY A 262 14.55 35.43 -1.59
CA GLY A 262 15.57 36.06 -0.75
C GLY A 262 15.36 35.89 0.76
N THR A 263 14.30 35.20 1.20
CA THR A 263 14.07 34.96 2.62
C THR A 263 14.98 33.85 3.15
N GLU A 264 15.50 34.04 4.38
CA GLU A 264 16.25 33.01 5.10
C GLU A 264 15.32 32.15 5.96
N ALA A 265 15.45 30.83 5.85
CA ALA A 265 14.71 29.87 6.67
C ALA A 265 15.49 28.55 6.82
N SER A 266 15.04 27.70 7.75
CA SER A 266 15.48 26.31 7.81
C SER A 266 15.21 25.62 6.47
N ASN A 267 16.21 24.90 5.98
CA ASN A 267 16.35 24.37 4.62
C ASN A 267 16.67 22.88 4.60
N ILE A 268 16.27 22.18 5.66
CA ILE A 268 16.27 20.71 5.67
C ILE A 268 15.42 20.27 4.48
N SER A 269 16.05 19.54 3.58
CA SER A 269 15.44 18.96 2.39
C SER A 269 15.57 17.46 2.44
N ALA A 270 14.73 16.74 1.69
CA ALA A 270 14.90 15.31 1.51
C ALA A 270 14.65 14.89 0.07
N THR A 271 15.39 13.89 -0.38
CA THR A 271 15.19 13.23 -1.67
C THR A 271 14.89 11.76 -1.44
N TYR A 272 14.05 11.20 -2.31
CA TYR A 272 13.85 9.75 -2.39
C TYR A 272 15.20 9.06 -2.61
N ILE A 273 15.39 7.88 -2.02
CA ILE A 273 16.59 7.07 -2.24
C ILE A 273 16.23 5.57 -2.23
N ASP A 274 16.76 4.81 -3.19
CA ASP A 274 16.54 3.37 -3.28
C ASP A 274 17.73 2.53 -2.78
N ALA A 275 17.64 1.19 -2.89
CA ALA A 275 18.72 0.28 -2.47
C ALA A 275 20.00 0.46 -3.29
N ASP A 276 19.86 0.64 -4.61
CA ASP A 276 21.01 0.81 -5.52
C ASP A 276 21.78 2.11 -5.23
N GLU A 277 21.11 3.11 -4.65
CA GLU A 277 21.72 4.39 -4.28
C GLU A 277 22.23 4.39 -2.82
N SER A 278 21.44 3.87 -1.88
CA SER A 278 21.75 3.95 -0.45
C SER A 278 22.90 3.03 -0.01
N PHE A 279 23.04 1.83 -0.59
CA PHE A 279 24.13 0.93 -0.22
C PHE A 279 25.50 1.46 -0.66
N PRO A 280 25.71 1.91 -1.92
CA PRO A 280 26.97 2.53 -2.31
C PRO A 280 27.25 3.82 -1.53
N LEU A 281 26.22 4.63 -1.25
CA LEU A 281 26.39 5.86 -0.45
C LEU A 281 26.92 5.56 0.95
N ALA A 282 26.38 4.53 1.62
CA ALA A 282 26.87 4.12 2.94
C ALA A 282 28.35 3.69 2.88
N GLN A 283 28.76 2.97 1.83
CA GLN A 283 30.15 2.53 1.63
C GLN A 283 31.08 3.71 1.34
N GLU A 284 30.72 4.59 0.40
CA GLU A 284 31.51 5.77 0.02
C GLU A 284 31.80 6.68 1.22
N GLN A 285 30.80 6.84 2.09
CA GLN A 285 30.89 7.71 3.26
C GLN A 285 31.44 6.99 4.51
N ASN A 286 31.83 5.72 4.40
CA ASN A 286 32.21 4.86 5.53
C ASN A 286 31.18 4.88 6.68
N ALA A 287 29.90 5.00 6.32
CA ALA A 287 28.80 5.08 7.27
C ALA A 287 28.45 3.67 7.79
N THR A 288 28.21 3.56 9.09
CA THR A 288 27.74 2.31 9.69
C THR A 288 26.22 2.27 9.70
N VAL A 289 25.64 1.32 8.95
CA VAL A 289 24.18 1.08 8.95
C VAL A 289 23.75 0.57 10.33
N GLN A 290 22.84 1.31 10.95
CA GLN A 290 22.22 1.03 12.23
C GLN A 290 20.85 0.37 12.04
N TRP A 291 20.39 -0.33 13.08
CA TRP A 291 19.07 -0.90 13.16
C TRP A 291 18.32 -0.31 14.34
N ASP A 292 17.14 0.26 14.09
CA ASP A 292 16.22 0.62 15.16
C ASP A 292 15.30 -0.58 15.49
N PRO A 293 15.41 -1.21 16.68
CA PRO A 293 14.59 -2.36 17.01
C PRO A 293 13.13 -2.02 17.35
N VAL A 294 12.83 -0.75 17.64
CA VAL A 294 11.47 -0.29 17.97
C VAL A 294 10.72 0.02 16.68
N GLU A 295 11.32 0.81 15.80
CA GLU A 295 10.73 1.18 14.51
C GLU A 295 10.91 0.06 13.46
N GLN A 296 11.80 -0.88 13.76
CA GLN A 296 12.19 -1.97 12.87
C GLN A 296 12.63 -1.45 11.50
N GLU A 297 13.48 -0.42 11.52
CA GLU A 297 13.95 0.27 10.32
C GLU A 297 15.46 0.52 10.36
N SER A 298 16.07 0.38 9.19
CA SER A 298 17.50 0.64 9.00
C SER A 298 17.75 2.09 8.67
N TRP A 299 18.84 2.62 9.22
CA TRP A 299 19.23 4.00 9.00
C TRP A 299 20.74 4.17 9.12
N PHE A 300 21.26 5.24 8.55
CA PHE A 300 22.63 5.68 8.80
C PHE A 300 22.73 7.19 8.65
N TYR A 301 23.86 7.73 9.08
CA TYR A 301 24.21 9.11 8.86
C TYR A 301 25.69 9.24 8.50
N PHE A 302 26.03 10.35 7.89
CA PHE A 302 27.41 10.77 7.64
C PHE A 302 27.48 12.29 7.66
N TYR A 303 28.69 12.83 7.60
CA TYR A 303 28.93 14.26 7.58
C TYR A 303 29.37 14.71 6.20
N ARG A 304 28.79 15.81 5.72
CA ARG A 304 29.18 16.54 4.51
C ARG A 304 29.12 18.03 4.83
N ASP A 305 30.22 18.75 4.59
CA ASP A 305 30.34 20.18 4.89
C ASP A 305 29.97 20.53 6.35
N ASP A 306 30.48 19.74 7.30
CA ASP A 306 30.17 19.79 8.76
C ASP A 306 28.69 19.57 9.12
N MET A 307 27.82 19.34 8.14
CA MET A 307 26.41 19.05 8.32
C MET A 307 26.17 17.55 8.30
N ARG A 308 25.24 17.12 9.15
CA ARG A 308 24.81 15.73 9.19
C ARG A 308 23.73 15.49 8.13
N GLU A 309 23.94 14.46 7.34
CA GLU A 309 22.90 13.91 6.47
C GLU A 309 22.40 12.58 7.02
N TRP A 310 21.12 12.31 6.85
CA TRP A 310 20.45 11.13 7.37
C TRP A 310 19.86 10.33 6.23
N VAL A 311 19.97 9.02 6.30
CA VAL A 311 19.26 8.10 5.41
C VAL A 311 18.47 7.14 6.28
N PHE A 312 17.15 7.12 6.09
CA PHE A 312 16.26 6.09 6.61
C PHE A 312 15.69 5.32 5.44
N ARG A 313 15.76 3.99 5.50
CA ARG A 313 15.36 3.11 4.40
C ARG A 313 15.01 1.71 4.94
N PRO A 314 13.80 1.19 4.69
CA PRO A 314 13.47 -0.20 5.01
C PRO A 314 14.39 -1.16 4.26
N ASP A 315 14.96 -2.18 4.91
CA ASP A 315 15.72 -3.26 4.25
C ASP A 315 14.93 -4.59 4.32
N ALA A 316 15.56 -5.71 3.93
CA ALA A 316 14.90 -7.01 4.01
C ALA A 316 14.41 -7.39 5.43
N ARG A 317 15.09 -6.92 6.49
CA ARG A 317 14.65 -7.15 7.89
C ARG A 317 13.39 -6.35 8.19
N SER A 318 13.34 -5.09 7.77
CA SER A 318 12.14 -4.26 7.86
C SER A 318 10.99 -4.92 7.11
N PHE A 319 11.20 -5.28 5.85
CA PHE A 319 10.19 -5.94 5.03
C PHE A 319 9.63 -7.21 5.69
N LYS A 320 10.51 -8.11 6.15
CA LYS A 320 10.12 -9.32 6.88
C LYS A 320 9.22 -9.01 8.06
N ALA A 321 9.58 -8.01 8.85
CA ALA A 321 8.79 -7.56 10.00
C ALA A 321 7.37 -7.11 9.60
N ARG A 322 7.22 -6.34 8.52
CA ARG A 322 5.90 -5.92 8.01
C ARG A 322 5.13 -7.11 7.42
N TYR A 323 5.79 -8.02 6.71
CA TYR A 323 5.18 -9.24 6.19
C TYR A 323 4.65 -10.14 7.32
N GLU A 324 5.42 -10.32 8.40
CA GLU A 324 4.97 -11.04 9.60
C GLU A 324 3.79 -10.33 10.29
N LEU A 325 3.80 -8.98 10.31
CA LEU A 325 2.67 -8.21 10.84
C LEU A 325 1.38 -8.48 10.05
N THR A 326 1.46 -8.50 8.73
CA THR A 326 0.33 -8.84 7.84
C THR A 326 -0.25 -10.22 8.18
N LYS A 327 0.62 -11.22 8.39
CA LYS A 327 0.21 -12.57 8.82
C LYS A 327 -0.40 -12.57 10.22
N GLN A 328 0.23 -11.88 11.18
CA GLN A 328 -0.23 -11.80 12.57
C GLN A 328 -1.63 -11.20 12.67
N TYR A 329 -1.93 -10.16 11.88
CA TYR A 329 -3.24 -9.52 11.90
C TYR A 329 -4.30 -10.30 11.11
N GLY A 330 -3.89 -11.24 10.26
CA GLY A 330 -4.78 -11.99 9.37
C GLY A 330 -5.37 -11.12 8.26
N LEU A 331 -4.54 -10.25 7.68
CA LEU A 331 -4.94 -9.36 6.60
C LEU A 331 -5.03 -10.12 5.26
N GLU A 332 -5.80 -9.61 4.30
CA GLU A 332 -5.88 -10.21 2.95
C GLU A 332 -4.53 -10.21 2.23
N GLY A 333 -3.69 -9.21 2.50
CA GLY A 333 -2.42 -9.05 1.81
C GLY A 333 -1.60 -7.85 2.27
N PHE A 334 -0.58 -7.55 1.48
CA PHE A 334 0.22 -6.34 1.59
C PHE A 334 0.43 -5.73 0.19
N SER A 335 0.62 -4.42 0.14
CA SER A 335 0.82 -3.64 -1.09
C SER A 335 2.18 -2.93 -1.02
N CYS A 336 3.11 -3.30 -1.89
CA CYS A 336 4.49 -2.83 -1.85
C CYS A 336 4.76 -1.71 -2.85
N TRP A 337 5.04 -0.51 -2.33
CA TRP A 337 5.52 0.62 -3.10
C TRP A 337 7.05 0.72 -2.92
N VAL A 338 7.88 0.46 -3.93
CA VAL A 338 7.57 0.12 -5.33
C VAL A 338 8.63 -0.83 -5.92
N LEU A 339 8.26 -1.58 -6.97
CA LEU A 339 9.20 -2.44 -7.67
C LEU A 339 10.38 -1.64 -8.23
N GLY A 340 11.59 -2.17 -8.02
CA GLY A 340 12.85 -1.60 -8.48
C GLY A 340 13.55 -0.72 -7.45
N ALA A 341 12.92 -0.44 -6.30
CA ALA A 341 13.53 0.33 -5.22
C ALA A 341 14.05 -0.55 -4.07
N GLU A 342 13.57 -1.79 -3.98
CA GLU A 342 13.78 -2.69 -2.86
C GLU A 342 15.23 -3.16 -2.66
N ASP A 343 15.53 -3.59 -1.44
CA ASP A 343 16.73 -4.40 -1.17
C ASP A 343 16.48 -5.74 -1.88
N PRO A 344 17.38 -6.23 -2.75
CA PRO A 344 17.17 -7.49 -3.46
C PRO A 344 16.84 -8.67 -2.54
N LYS A 345 17.30 -8.64 -1.27
CA LYS A 345 16.99 -9.68 -0.27
C LYS A 345 15.54 -9.67 0.22
N VAL A 346 14.75 -8.64 -0.07
CA VAL A 346 13.30 -8.63 0.19
C VAL A 346 12.63 -9.85 -0.43
N TRP A 347 13.08 -10.24 -1.62
CA TRP A 347 12.49 -11.37 -2.32
C TRP A 347 12.73 -12.69 -1.60
N ASP A 348 13.81 -12.85 -0.83
CA ASP A 348 14.10 -14.07 -0.06
C ASP A 348 13.09 -14.29 1.09
N GLU A 349 12.40 -13.23 1.51
CA GLU A 349 11.38 -13.28 2.56
C GLU A 349 10.00 -13.72 2.04
N LEU A 350 9.83 -13.80 0.71
CA LEU A 350 8.57 -14.18 0.08
C LEU A 350 8.60 -15.60 -0.50
N PRO A 351 7.54 -16.39 -0.27
CA PRO A 351 7.36 -17.66 -0.96
C PRO A 351 7.04 -17.42 -2.45
N THR A 352 7.17 -18.47 -3.26
CA THR A 352 6.59 -18.47 -4.60
C THR A 352 5.06 -18.30 -4.50
N ALA A 353 4.50 -17.46 -5.37
CA ALA A 353 3.07 -17.22 -5.47
C ALA A 353 2.34 -18.51 -5.90
N GLN A 354 1.19 -18.78 -5.28
CA GLN A 354 0.33 -19.91 -5.64
C GLN A 354 -0.75 -19.42 -6.59
N ARG A 355 -0.75 -19.89 -7.85
CA ARG A 355 -1.63 -19.39 -8.93
C ARG A 355 -2.40 -20.47 -9.65
#